data_AF-A0A7Y1ADA5-F1
#
_entry.id   AF-A0A7Y1ADA5-F1
#
_cell.length_a   1.000
_cell.length_b   1.000
_cell.length_c   1.000
_cell.angle_alpha   90.00
_cell.angle_beta   90.00
_cell.angle_gamma   90.00
#
_symmetry.space_group_name_H-M   'P 1'
#
loop_
_entity.id
_entity.type
_entity.pdbx_description
1 polymer ?
#
loop_
_entity_poly.entity_id
_entity_poly.type
_entity_poly.pdbx_seq_one_letter_code
_entity_poly.pdbx_strand_id
1 'polypeptide(L)'
;MNRMMIRKTLALTLALVTSSSMSASFNCSKAANFAESSICKDGYLSGVDNILGRAYQKALDETEHPDDLRQSQREWLSVRDQCTTQKCLDQTMGARVTFLDNYSRVEKSKAYAAEEKLRKDEYEAQRQAEELASSQRDEQYRIAQEQSRQGVMPR
;
A
#
# COMPACT_ATOMS: atom_id res chain seq x y z
N MET A 1 3.38 -74.48 27.34
CA MET A 1 3.95 -74.97 26.05
C MET A 1 3.32 -74.11 24.95
N ASN A 2 3.98 -73.36 24.07
CA ASN A 2 5.38 -73.23 23.70
C ASN A 2 5.60 -71.88 22.98
N ARG A 3 6.73 -71.25 23.30
CA ARG A 3 7.65 -70.49 22.43
C ARG A 3 7.20 -69.21 21.70
N MET A 4 7.57 -68.10 22.34
CA MET A 4 8.36 -66.98 21.79
C MET A 4 8.94 -67.21 20.38
N MET A 5 8.58 -66.34 19.42
CA MET A 5 9.36 -66.07 18.20
C MET A 5 9.30 -64.57 17.89
N ILE A 6 10.36 -63.88 18.29
CA ILE A 6 10.69 -62.49 17.97
C ILE A 6 10.82 -62.36 16.45
N ARG A 7 9.89 -61.64 15.80
CA ARG A 7 10.02 -61.24 14.40
C ARG A 7 10.55 -59.81 14.36
N LYS A 8 11.77 -59.69 13.83
CA LYS A 8 12.58 -58.48 13.70
C LYS A 8 11.74 -57.28 13.22
N THR A 9 11.49 -56.34 14.12
CA THR A 9 10.99 -55.01 13.80
C THR A 9 12.10 -54.25 13.06
N LEU A 10 12.04 -54.22 11.73
CA LEU A 10 12.75 -53.20 10.96
C LEU A 10 11.99 -51.87 11.16
N ALA A 11 12.40 -51.10 12.17
CA ALA A 11 11.98 -49.72 12.32
C ALA A 11 12.67 -48.91 11.21
N LEU A 12 11.98 -48.68 10.10
CA LEU A 12 12.41 -47.72 9.08
C LEU A 12 12.18 -46.31 9.64
N THR A 13 13.20 -45.74 10.27
CA THR A 13 13.22 -44.35 10.70
C THR A 13 13.17 -43.44 9.47
N LEU A 14 11.96 -42.95 9.15
CA LEU A 14 11.76 -41.89 8.18
C LEU A 14 12.31 -40.60 8.78
N ALA A 15 13.55 -40.24 8.42
CA ALA A 15 14.09 -38.92 8.72
C ALA A 15 13.33 -37.90 7.87
N LEU A 16 12.29 -37.28 8.42
CA LEU A 16 11.72 -36.06 7.85
C LEU A 16 12.77 -34.96 8.00
N VAL A 17 13.62 -34.81 7.00
CA VAL A 17 14.38 -33.57 6.82
C VAL A 17 13.36 -32.53 6.37
N THR A 18 12.73 -31.86 7.33
CA THR A 18 11.97 -30.64 7.05
C THR A 18 12.97 -29.59 6.63
N SER A 19 13.26 -29.51 5.33
CA SER A 19 13.91 -28.34 4.75
C SER A 19 12.98 -27.18 5.03
N SER A 20 13.31 -26.34 6.01
CA SER A 20 12.65 -25.05 6.21
C SER A 20 12.78 -24.30 4.89
N SER A 21 11.73 -24.33 4.08
CA SER A 21 11.69 -23.59 2.83
C SER A 21 11.66 -22.12 3.22
N MET A 22 12.84 -21.51 3.26
CA MET A 22 12.99 -20.06 3.36
C MET A 22 12.38 -19.50 2.07
N SER A 23 11.09 -19.16 2.14
CA SER A 23 10.39 -18.60 1.00
C SER A 23 10.73 -17.13 0.95
N ALA A 24 11.64 -16.77 0.05
CA ALA A 24 11.67 -15.42 -0.48
C ALA A 24 10.30 -15.07 -1.09
N SER A 25 10.07 -13.78 -1.36
CA SER A 25 8.87 -13.29 -2.03
C SER A 25 8.76 -13.73 -3.50
N PHE A 26 9.79 -14.42 -4.02
CA PHE A 26 9.85 -14.98 -5.36
C PHE A 26 10.21 -16.47 -5.35
N ASN A 27 10.05 -17.13 -6.50
CA ASN A 27 10.33 -18.55 -6.63
C ASN A 27 11.84 -18.82 -6.65
N CYS A 28 12.37 -19.32 -5.53
CA CYS A 28 13.79 -19.66 -5.37
C CYS A 28 14.33 -20.70 -6.35
N SER A 29 13.48 -21.53 -6.97
CA SER A 29 13.94 -22.45 -8.03
C SER A 29 14.33 -21.73 -9.33
N LYS A 30 13.96 -20.45 -9.47
CA LYS A 30 14.28 -19.60 -10.62
C LYS A 30 15.41 -18.60 -10.36
N ALA A 31 16.05 -18.66 -9.19
CA ALA A 31 17.14 -17.75 -8.83
C ALA A 31 18.26 -17.84 -9.88
N ALA A 32 18.59 -16.71 -10.51
CA ALA A 32 19.47 -16.67 -11.68
C ALA A 32 20.84 -16.01 -11.41
N ASN A 33 20.98 -15.28 -10.31
CA ASN A 33 22.19 -14.50 -9.99
C ASN A 33 22.60 -14.61 -8.51
N PHE A 34 23.72 -13.99 -8.15
CA PHE A 34 24.25 -13.99 -6.78
C PHE A 34 23.24 -13.45 -5.77
N ALA A 35 22.57 -12.33 -6.09
CA ALA A 35 21.61 -11.68 -5.21
C ALA A 35 20.45 -12.62 -4.89
N GLU A 36 19.80 -13.17 -5.92
CA GLU A 36 18.65 -14.06 -5.75
C GLU A 36 19.04 -15.36 -5.03
N SER A 37 20.18 -15.96 -5.38
CA SER A 37 20.66 -17.16 -4.67
C SER A 37 20.96 -16.85 -3.20
N SER A 38 21.53 -15.69 -2.89
CA SER A 38 21.83 -15.29 -1.51
C SER A 38 20.54 -15.09 -0.71
N ILE A 39 19.55 -14.38 -1.28
CA ILE A 39 18.25 -14.17 -0.66
C ILE A 39 17.53 -15.48 -0.35
N CYS A 40 17.63 -16.47 -1.24
CA CYS A 40 16.98 -17.76 -1.06
C CYS A 40 17.65 -18.70 -0.04
N LYS A 41 18.95 -18.50 0.23
CA LYS A 41 19.73 -19.37 1.14
C LYS A 41 19.92 -18.78 2.52
N ASP A 42 19.80 -17.45 2.64
CA ASP A 42 19.97 -16.74 3.90
C ASP A 42 18.61 -16.32 4.48
N GLY A 43 18.34 -16.77 5.71
CA GLY A 43 17.05 -16.52 6.37
C GLY A 43 16.81 -15.06 6.70
N TYR A 44 17.87 -14.32 7.00
CA TYR A 44 17.77 -12.89 7.27
C TYR A 44 17.39 -12.14 6.00
N LEU A 45 18.10 -12.38 4.88
CA LEU A 45 17.78 -11.77 3.59
C LEU A 45 16.40 -12.16 3.08
N SER A 46 16.00 -13.43 3.22
CA SER A 46 14.65 -13.87 2.90
C SER A 46 13.60 -13.11 3.72
N GLY A 47 13.87 -12.87 5.01
CA GLY A 47 13.02 -12.04 5.87
C GLY A 47 12.92 -10.59 5.39
N VAL A 48 14.05 -9.97 5.03
CA VAL A 48 14.08 -8.60 4.48
C VAL A 48 13.34 -8.52 3.15
N ASP A 49 13.51 -9.50 2.27
CA ASP A 49 12.80 -9.59 0.98
C ASP A 49 11.28 -9.67 1.18
N ASN A 50 10.82 -10.45 2.16
CA ASN A 50 9.41 -10.51 2.54
C ASN A 50 8.87 -9.18 3.09
N ILE A 51 9.66 -8.46 3.90
CA ILE A 51 9.30 -7.12 4.38
C ILE A 51 9.16 -6.16 3.20
N LEU A 52 10.12 -6.19 2.27
CA LEU A 52 10.13 -5.37 1.07
C LEU A 52 8.91 -5.66 0.20
N GLY A 53 8.57 -6.93 -0.04
CA GLY A 53 7.39 -7.32 -0.79
C GLY A 53 6.09 -6.77 -0.18
N ARG A 54 5.93 -6.82 1.14
CA ARG A 54 4.78 -6.22 1.83
C ARG A 54 4.75 -4.69 1.73
N ALA A 55 5.90 -4.04 1.91
CA ALA A 55 6.01 -2.59 1.79
C ALA A 55 5.68 -2.12 0.36
N TYR A 56 6.11 -2.88 -0.65
CA TYR A 56 5.82 -2.62 -2.05
C TYR A 56 4.32 -2.78 -2.36
N GLN A 57 3.68 -3.85 -1.89
CA GLN A 57 2.23 -4.02 -2.07
C GLN A 57 1.45 -2.88 -1.41
N LYS A 58 1.79 -2.52 -0.17
CA LYS A 58 1.18 -1.39 0.52
C LYS A 58 1.33 -0.08 -0.26
N ALA A 59 2.53 0.18 -0.80
CA ALA A 59 2.78 1.37 -1.61
C ALA A 59 1.98 1.36 -2.92
N LEU A 60 1.76 0.20 -3.54
CA LEU A 60 0.90 0.07 -4.73
C LEU A 60 -0.58 0.34 -4.42
N ASP A 61 -1.06 -0.09 -3.26
CA ASP A 61 -2.45 0.10 -2.85
C ASP A 61 -2.76 1.56 -2.50
N GLU A 62 -1.73 2.34 -2.13
CA GLU A 62 -1.89 3.71 -1.64
C GLU A 62 -1.58 4.80 -2.67
N THR A 63 -0.92 4.47 -3.78
CA THR A 63 -0.49 5.47 -4.77
C THR A 63 -1.50 5.72 -5.88
N GLU A 64 -1.54 6.96 -6.35
CA GLU A 64 -2.26 7.35 -7.56
C GLU A 64 -1.48 6.99 -8.86
N HIS A 65 -0.19 6.62 -8.74
CA HIS A 65 0.71 6.34 -9.87
C HIS A 65 1.32 4.92 -9.81
N PRO A 66 0.50 3.85 -9.86
CA PRO A 66 0.98 2.49 -9.65
C PRO A 66 1.95 2.01 -10.74
N ASP A 67 1.85 2.52 -11.97
CA ASP A 67 2.74 2.13 -13.07
C ASP A 67 4.15 2.70 -12.92
N ASP A 68 4.28 3.93 -12.41
CA ASP A 68 5.56 4.55 -12.09
C ASP A 68 6.26 3.80 -10.95
N LEU A 69 5.49 3.41 -9.92
CA LEU A 69 6.03 2.61 -8.81
C LEU A 69 6.48 1.22 -9.28
N ARG A 70 5.71 0.57 -10.17
CA ARG A 70 6.10 -0.71 -10.80
C ARG A 70 7.38 -0.57 -11.61
N GLN A 71 7.52 0.51 -12.38
CA GLN A 71 8.73 0.77 -13.16
C GLN A 71 9.93 0.99 -12.24
N SER A 72 9.79 1.84 -11.21
CA SER A 72 10.83 2.05 -10.20
C SER A 72 11.25 0.74 -9.53
N GLN A 73 10.31 -0.16 -9.23
CA GLN A 73 10.62 -1.46 -8.64
C GLN A 73 11.40 -2.36 -9.59
N ARG A 74 11.05 -2.40 -10.89
CA ARG A 74 11.82 -3.16 -11.90
C ARG A 74 13.24 -2.64 -12.06
N GLU A 75 13.40 -1.32 -12.10
CA GLU A 75 14.72 -0.69 -12.15
C GLU A 75 15.54 -1.02 -10.91
N TRP A 76 14.93 -0.95 -9.73
CA TRP A 76 15.59 -1.31 -8.48
C TRP A 76 16.04 -2.78 -8.44
N LEU A 77 15.26 -3.72 -9.00
CA LEU A 77 15.70 -5.12 -9.11
C LEU A 77 17.01 -5.25 -9.89
N SER A 78 17.20 -4.44 -10.93
CA SER A 78 18.46 -4.40 -11.69
C SER A 78 19.64 -3.87 -10.85
N VAL A 79 19.38 -3.00 -9.87
CA VAL A 79 20.40 -2.53 -8.90
C VAL A 79 20.75 -3.63 -7.90
N ARG A 80 19.73 -4.29 -7.32
CA ARG A 80 19.91 -5.44 -6.42
C ARG A 80 20.74 -6.54 -7.07
N ASP A 81 20.46 -6.84 -8.33
CA ASP A 81 21.09 -7.95 -9.07
C ASP A 81 22.57 -7.70 -9.42
N GLN A 82 23.05 -6.46 -9.29
CA GLN A 82 24.48 -6.13 -9.41
C GLN A 82 25.28 -6.41 -8.13
N CYS A 83 24.62 -6.68 -7.00
CA CYS A 83 25.32 -7.01 -5.76
C CYS A 83 26.07 -8.35 -5.88
N THR A 84 27.30 -8.37 -5.38
CA THR A 84 28.16 -9.57 -5.30
C THR A 84 28.57 -9.92 -3.87
N THR A 85 28.06 -9.18 -2.88
CA THR A 85 28.34 -9.39 -1.45
C THR A 85 27.08 -9.24 -0.60
N GLN A 86 27.06 -9.91 0.56
CA GLN A 86 26.00 -9.79 1.57
C GLN A 86 25.78 -8.33 1.98
N LYS A 87 26.85 -7.60 2.29
CA LYS A 87 26.79 -6.19 2.71
C LYS A 87 26.09 -5.30 1.67
N CYS A 88 26.33 -5.54 0.39
CA CYS A 88 25.65 -4.82 -0.68
C CYS A 88 24.13 -5.08 -0.68
N LEU A 89 23.72 -6.34 -0.46
CA LEU A 89 22.31 -6.73 -0.37
C LEU A 89 21.65 -6.08 0.85
N ASP A 90 22.28 -6.15 2.02
CA ASP A 90 21.77 -5.56 3.26
C ASP A 90 21.49 -4.05 3.06
N GLN A 91 22.45 -3.34 2.46
CA GLN A 91 22.33 -1.90 2.18
C GLN A 91 21.24 -1.60 1.14
N THR A 92 21.27 -2.30 0.00
CA THR A 92 20.36 -2.02 -1.12
C THR A 92 18.92 -2.38 -0.81
N MET A 93 18.70 -3.53 -0.15
CA MET A 93 17.37 -3.97 0.27
C MET A 93 16.83 -3.13 1.42
N GLY A 94 17.66 -2.83 2.43
CA GLY A 94 17.27 -1.94 3.53
C GLY A 94 16.89 -0.54 3.05
N ALA A 95 17.68 0.05 2.15
CA ALA A 95 17.37 1.35 1.55
C ALA A 95 16.03 1.32 0.79
N ARG A 96 15.73 0.22 0.07
CA ARG A 96 14.47 0.09 -0.65
C ARG A 96 13.27 -0.04 0.26
N VAL A 97 13.38 -0.79 1.36
CA VAL A 97 12.32 -0.86 2.38
C VAL A 97 12.00 0.54 2.91
N THR A 98 13.03 1.31 3.28
CA THR A 98 12.86 2.69 3.75
C THR A 98 12.23 3.60 2.69
N PHE A 99 12.67 3.48 1.43
CA PHE A 99 12.07 4.22 0.32
C PHE A 99 10.57 3.92 0.18
N LEU A 100 10.19 2.64 0.18
CA LEU A 100 8.79 2.22 0.03
C LEU A 100 7.91 2.67 1.20
N ASP A 101 8.40 2.62 2.44
CA ASP A 101 7.66 3.13 3.61
C ASP A 101 7.46 4.65 3.52
N ASN A 102 8.50 5.40 3.15
CA ASN A 102 8.40 6.85 2.97
C ASN A 102 7.48 7.23 1.82
N TYR A 103 7.56 6.51 0.70
CA TYR A 103 6.67 6.70 -0.44
C TYR A 103 5.21 6.51 -0.03
N SER A 104 4.89 5.39 0.63
CA SER A 104 3.57 5.09 1.21
C SER A 104 3.07 6.20 2.14
N ARG A 105 3.92 6.71 3.04
CA ARG A 105 3.55 7.83 3.94
C ARG A 105 3.20 9.10 3.19
N VAL A 106 3.97 9.43 2.16
CA VAL A 106 3.74 10.62 1.33
C VAL A 106 2.44 10.49 0.56
N GLU A 107 2.18 9.35 -0.08
CA GLU A 107 0.94 9.12 -0.82
C GLU A 107 -0.29 9.21 0.09
N LYS A 108 -0.24 8.61 1.28
CA LYS A 108 -1.29 8.77 2.31
C LYS A 108 -1.50 10.22 2.73
N SER A 109 -0.41 10.97 2.93
CA SER A 109 -0.53 12.37 3.34
C SER A 109 -1.20 13.24 2.26
N LYS A 110 -0.93 12.94 0.98
CA LYS A 110 -1.60 13.61 -0.14
C LYS A 110 -3.08 13.26 -0.18
N ALA A 111 -3.43 11.97 0.00
CA ALA A 111 -4.81 11.53 0.06
C ALA A 111 -5.59 12.25 1.17
N TYR A 112 -5.04 12.31 2.40
CA TYR A 112 -5.67 13.04 3.50
C TYR A 112 -5.81 14.54 3.22
N ALA A 113 -4.81 15.17 2.61
CA ALA A 113 -4.89 16.58 2.23
C ALA A 113 -5.95 16.83 1.16
N ALA A 114 -6.10 15.92 0.18
CA ALA A 114 -7.13 15.99 -0.84
C ALA A 114 -8.54 15.82 -0.25
N GLU A 115 -8.74 14.84 0.63
CA GLU A 115 -10.00 14.64 1.35
C GLU A 115 -10.37 15.85 2.22
N GLU A 116 -9.41 16.41 2.95
CA GLU A 116 -9.64 17.61 3.76
C GLU A 116 -10.00 18.83 2.89
N LYS A 117 -9.33 19.00 1.75
CA LYS A 117 -9.65 20.06 0.81
C LYS A 117 -11.07 19.92 0.27
N LEU A 118 -11.46 18.72 -0.16
CA LEU A 118 -12.83 18.44 -0.63
C LEU A 118 -13.88 18.79 0.43
N ARG A 119 -13.64 18.40 1.69
CA ARG A 119 -14.56 18.71 2.81
C ARG A 119 -14.70 20.22 3.04
N LYS A 120 -13.61 20.99 2.94
CA LYS A 120 -13.65 22.45 3.09
C LYS A 120 -14.36 23.11 1.92
N ASP A 121 -14.07 22.67 0.70
CA ASP A 121 -14.70 23.17 -0.52
C ASP A 121 -16.22 22.92 -0.48
N GLU A 122 -16.67 21.75 0.00
CA GLU A 122 -18.09 21.42 0.19
C GLU A 122 -18.76 22.30 1.25
N TYR A 123 -18.12 22.50 2.40
CA TYR A 123 -18.64 23.38 3.45
C TYR A 123 -18.80 24.84 2.97
N GLU A 124 -17.80 25.35 2.23
CA GLU A 124 -17.85 26.70 1.67
C GLU A 124 -18.95 26.83 0.63
N ALA A 125 -19.11 25.84 -0.25
CA ALA A 125 -20.19 25.82 -1.23
C ALA A 125 -21.58 25.79 -0.55
N GLN A 126 -21.74 25.01 0.52
CA GLN A 126 -22.99 24.98 1.29
C GLN A 126 -23.29 26.35 1.90
N ARG A 127 -22.32 26.98 2.56
CA ARG A 127 -22.51 28.30 3.15
C ARG A 127 -22.88 29.36 2.10
N GLN A 128 -22.21 29.35 0.96
CA GLN A 128 -22.50 30.27 -0.13
C GLN A 128 -23.90 30.06 -0.71
N ALA A 129 -24.34 28.80 -0.84
CA ALA A 129 -25.69 28.48 -1.29
C ALA A 129 -26.76 28.94 -0.30
N GLU A 130 -26.54 28.77 1.01
CA GLU A 130 -27.44 29.25 2.05
C GLU A 130 -27.54 30.78 2.09
N GLU A 131 -26.40 31.47 1.96
CA GLU A 131 -26.34 32.94 1.91
C GLU A 131 -27.06 33.48 0.66
N LEU A 132 -26.82 32.88 -0.51
CA LEU A 132 -27.50 33.24 -1.75
C LEU A 132 -29.02 33.02 -1.63
N ALA A 133 -29.44 31.89 -1.07
CA ALA A 133 -30.86 31.60 -0.86
C ALA A 133 -31.52 32.59 0.12
N SER A 134 -30.79 33.04 1.15
CA SER A 134 -31.29 34.09 2.06
C SER A 134 -31.44 35.42 1.34
N SER A 135 -30.42 35.85 0.61
CA SER A 135 -30.45 37.11 -0.16
C SER A 135 -31.58 37.12 -1.19
N GLN A 136 -31.80 36.00 -1.88
CA GLN A 136 -32.91 35.86 -2.83
C GLN A 136 -34.28 35.97 -2.15
N ARG A 137 -34.46 35.36 -0.97
CA ARG A 137 -35.71 35.50 -0.21
C ARG A 137 -35.96 36.94 0.23
N ASP A 138 -34.93 37.63 0.72
CA ASP A 138 -35.04 39.02 1.17
C ASP A 138 -35.40 39.95 0.01
N GLU A 139 -34.77 39.75 -1.16
CA GLU A 139 -35.10 40.47 -2.38
C GLU A 139 -36.55 40.22 -2.81
N GLN A 140 -36.97 38.96 -2.85
CA GLN A 140 -38.34 38.58 -3.20
C GLN A 140 -39.36 39.21 -2.25
N TYR A 141 -39.06 39.25 -0.95
CA TYR A 141 -39.91 39.91 0.04
C TYR A 141 -40.00 41.41 -0.20
N ARG A 142 -38.89 42.09 -0.52
CA ARG A 142 -38.88 43.52 -0.84
C ARG A 142 -39.74 43.82 -2.07
N ILE A 143 -39.59 43.05 -3.14
CA ILE A 143 -40.39 43.19 -4.37
C ILE A 143 -41.88 43.01 -4.06
N ALA A 144 -42.25 41.99 -3.27
CA ALA A 144 -43.65 41.75 -2.89
C ALA A 144 -44.25 42.92 -2.08
N GLN A 145 -43.47 43.52 -1.17
CA GLN A 145 -43.87 44.70 -0.39
C GLN A 145 -44.10 45.93 -1.30
N GLU A 146 -43.21 46.16 -2.27
CA GLU A 146 -43.33 47.26 -3.23
C GLU A 146 -44.56 47.11 -4.13
N GLN A 147 -44.79 45.90 -4.67
CA GLN A 147 -45.97 45.60 -5.49
C GLN A 147 -47.27 45.80 -4.70
N SER A 148 -47.30 45.37 -3.44
CA SER A 148 -48.45 45.58 -2.55
C SER A 148 -48.72 47.07 -2.32
N ARG A 149 -47.67 47.89 -2.15
CA ARG A 149 -47.81 49.35 -2.02
C ARG A 149 -48.34 50.01 -3.30
N GLN A 150 -47.93 49.56 -4.48
CA GLN A 150 -48.37 50.12 -5.77
C GLN A 150 -49.79 49.68 -6.18
N GLY A 151 -50.24 48.49 -5.77
CA GLY A 151 -51.60 47.99 -6.01
C GLY A 151 -52.69 48.70 -5.21
N VAL A 152 -52.34 49.49 -4.18
CA VAL A 152 -53.25 50.30 -3.37
C VAL A 152 -53.30 51.73 -3.92
N MET A 153 -53.50 51.89 -5.24
CA MET A 153 -53.92 53.17 -5.82
C MET A 153 -55.46 53.21 -5.92
N PRO A 154 -56.15 54.04 -5.11
CA PRO A 154 -57.59 54.21 -5.25
C PRO A 154 -57.89 54.98 -6.54
N ARG A 155 -58.89 54.51 -7.31
CA ARG A 155 -59.51 55.28 -8.40
C ARG A 155 -60.38 56.40 -7.85
#